data_AF-A0A954KAS7-F1
#
_entry.id   AF-A0A954KAS7-F1
#
_cell.length_a   1.000
_cell.length_b   1.000
_cell.length_c   1.000
_cell.angle_alpha   90.00
_cell.angle_beta   90.00
_cell.angle_gamma   90.00
#
_symmetry.space_group_name_H-M   'P 1'
#
loop_
_entity.id
_entity.type
_entity.pdbx_description
1 polymer ?
#
loop_
_entity_poly.entity_id
_entity_poly.type
_entity_poly.pdbx_seq_one_letter_code
_entity_poly.pdbx_strand_id
1 'polypeptide(L)'
;MQKTCTKMLVATITCVVLSPFTQAVEPLASSPLQPSHDPTQPMVTMTFISPGQDGSRRVTPEVAIYADGRVAVTSDARSSRTTTSQIPLEQWRSVQHQLFVKNRLLDFETSTMDDQIYELRQQRRRPAPDRNADVTVITVHGTNVDHEIRCHALGLTATQLPDLPCVQHVYACQECLQNIVKVVRAGGYEQVEQTLSTVNEKLERQLPGTNPLSSQDLNLVDARPDGTKYLQFSRLPGSTGTNGTLSGLRPQDRFLMVSVYERPGRPLEISIIGDTAAQ
;
A
#
# COMPACT_ATOMS: atom_id res chain seq x y z
N MET A 1 -54.59 -9.12 66.25
CA MET A 1 -54.18 -7.95 65.44
C MET A 1 -52.67 -7.80 65.58
N GLN A 2 -51.89 -8.38 64.65
CA GLN A 2 -50.42 -8.32 64.64
C GLN A 2 -49.96 -7.09 63.86
N LYS A 3 -49.17 -6.22 64.50
CA LYS A 3 -48.51 -5.07 63.88
C LYS A 3 -47.19 -5.54 63.27
N THR A 4 -47.11 -5.56 61.94
CA THR A 4 -45.87 -5.76 61.19
C THR A 4 -45.08 -4.46 61.18
N CYS A 5 -43.84 -4.53 61.67
CA CYS A 5 -42.90 -3.41 61.76
C CYS A 5 -41.98 -3.46 60.53
N THR A 6 -42.17 -2.54 59.60
CA THR A 6 -41.36 -2.39 58.38
C THR A 6 -40.02 -1.74 58.74
N LYS A 7 -38.92 -2.50 58.69
CA LYS A 7 -37.56 -1.96 58.77
C LYS A 7 -37.12 -1.52 57.37
N MET A 8 -36.94 -0.22 57.19
CA MET A 8 -36.38 0.41 56.00
C MET A 8 -34.85 0.25 56.04
N LEU A 9 -34.29 -0.50 55.10
CA LEU A 9 -32.85 -0.66 54.93
C LEU A 9 -32.34 0.46 54.01
N VAL A 10 -31.60 1.42 54.55
CA VAL A 10 -30.94 2.47 53.77
C VAL A 10 -29.59 1.92 53.31
N ALA A 11 -29.49 1.56 52.02
CA ALA A 11 -28.24 1.13 51.40
C ALA A 11 -27.41 2.37 51.02
N THR A 12 -26.27 2.56 51.67
CA THR A 12 -25.30 3.59 51.35
C THR A 12 -24.50 3.14 50.12
N ILE A 13 -24.70 3.80 48.97
CA ILE A 13 -23.93 3.57 47.75
C ILE A 13 -22.64 4.38 47.86
N THR A 14 -21.52 3.70 48.11
CA THR A 14 -20.19 4.29 48.08
C THR A 14 -19.74 4.41 46.63
N CYS A 15 -19.77 5.62 46.06
CA CYS A 15 -19.17 5.90 44.76
C CYS A 15 -17.64 5.77 44.86
N VAL A 16 -17.10 4.63 44.45
CA VAL A 16 -15.67 4.48 44.17
C VAL A 16 -15.40 5.19 42.84
N VAL A 17 -14.77 6.36 42.93
CA VAL A 17 -14.24 7.08 41.76
C VAL A 17 -13.02 6.30 41.27
N LEU A 18 -13.24 5.39 40.33
CA LEU A 18 -12.16 4.78 39.56
C LEU A 18 -11.56 5.88 38.67
N SER A 19 -10.41 6.41 39.08
CA SER A 19 -9.59 7.22 38.19
C SER A 19 -9.25 6.40 36.95
N PRO A 20 -9.61 6.85 35.74
CA PRO A 20 -9.08 6.22 34.54
C PRO A 20 -7.58 6.51 34.51
N PHE A 21 -6.77 5.49 34.79
CA PHE A 21 -5.37 5.45 34.38
C PHE A 21 -5.35 5.33 32.85
N THR A 22 -5.69 6.43 32.18
CA THR A 22 -5.36 6.63 30.79
C THR A 22 -3.87 6.87 30.76
N GLN A 23 -3.07 5.82 30.64
CA GLN A 23 -1.73 5.98 30.10
C GLN A 23 -1.92 6.57 28.71
N ALA A 24 -1.70 7.88 28.60
CA ALA A 24 -1.49 8.50 27.31
C ALA A 24 -0.24 7.82 26.74
N VAL A 25 -0.45 6.82 25.89
CA VAL A 25 0.53 6.44 24.89
C VAL A 25 0.77 7.75 24.14
N GLU A 26 1.88 8.42 24.43
CA GLU A 26 2.34 9.51 23.60
C GLU A 26 2.33 8.93 22.18
N PRO A 27 1.52 9.48 21.25
CA PRO A 27 1.67 9.08 19.87
C PRO A 27 3.14 9.29 19.55
N LEU A 28 3.80 8.29 18.96
CA LEU A 28 5.12 8.42 18.35
C LEU A 28 5.00 9.51 17.27
N ALA A 29 4.99 10.75 17.75
CA ALA A 29 4.70 11.92 16.98
C ALA A 29 5.96 12.19 16.17
N SER A 30 5.89 11.79 14.90
CA SER A 30 6.44 12.55 13.77
C SER A 30 7.92 12.92 13.84
N SER A 31 8.74 12.15 14.56
CA SER A 31 10.18 12.17 14.29
C SER A 31 10.41 11.50 12.95
N PRO A 32 10.99 12.19 11.95
CA PRO A 32 11.27 11.58 10.66
C PRO A 32 12.14 10.34 10.90
N LEU A 33 11.74 9.22 10.28
CA LEU A 33 12.44 7.95 10.41
C LEU A 33 13.94 8.17 10.14
N GLN A 34 14.77 7.98 11.16
CA GLN A 34 16.20 8.14 11.01
C GLN A 34 16.77 6.89 10.32
N PRO A 35 17.50 7.06 9.19
CA PRO A 35 18.04 5.93 8.48
C PRO A 35 19.10 5.21 9.32
N SER A 36 19.15 3.88 9.20
CA SER A 36 20.21 3.08 9.82
C SER A 36 21.60 3.60 9.43
N HIS A 37 22.56 3.44 10.34
CA HIS A 37 23.97 3.77 10.06
C HIS A 37 24.59 2.85 9.01
N ASP A 38 24.00 1.67 8.78
CA ASP A 38 24.44 0.74 7.74
C ASP A 38 23.78 1.08 6.38
N PRO A 39 24.54 1.60 5.39
CA PRO A 39 24.00 1.94 4.07
C PRO A 39 23.62 0.71 3.23
N THR A 40 23.97 -0.49 3.69
CA THR A 40 23.60 -1.76 3.06
C THR A 40 22.34 -2.37 3.65
N GLN A 41 21.82 -1.81 4.74
CA GLN A 41 20.55 -2.23 5.31
C GLN A 41 19.39 -1.50 4.60
N PRO A 42 18.40 -2.22 4.06
CA PRO A 42 17.21 -1.59 3.52
C PRO A 42 16.38 -0.96 4.65
N MET A 43 15.88 0.23 4.41
CA MET A 43 15.05 0.99 5.35
C MET A 43 13.59 0.49 5.33
N VAL A 44 13.10 0.08 4.16
CA VAL A 44 11.77 -0.52 4.00
C VAL A 44 11.88 -1.72 3.09
N THR A 45 11.28 -2.85 3.49
CA THR A 45 11.13 -4.02 2.63
C THR A 45 9.68 -4.47 2.57
N MET A 46 9.31 -5.10 1.46
CA MET A 46 8.06 -5.83 1.32
C MET A 46 8.35 -7.21 0.76
N THR A 47 7.79 -8.23 1.39
CA THR A 47 8.00 -9.63 1.08
C THR A 47 6.66 -10.35 1.02
N PHE A 48 6.51 -11.30 0.10
CA PHE A 48 5.38 -12.22 0.07
C PHE A 48 5.87 -13.61 0.49
N ILE A 49 5.31 -14.14 1.57
CA ILE A 49 5.64 -15.48 2.08
C ILE A 49 4.52 -16.43 1.69
N SER A 50 4.84 -17.41 0.84
CA SER A 50 3.88 -18.46 0.49
C SER A 50 3.83 -19.56 1.56
N PRO A 51 2.68 -20.23 1.71
CA PRO A 51 2.54 -21.35 2.64
C PRO A 51 3.60 -22.41 2.39
N GLY A 52 4.27 -22.87 3.44
CA GLY A 52 5.34 -23.86 3.36
C GLY A 52 6.75 -23.29 3.11
N GLN A 53 6.90 -21.96 2.99
CA GLN A 53 8.23 -21.32 2.98
C GLN A 53 8.73 -20.88 4.36
N ASP A 54 7.86 -20.89 5.37
CA ASP A 54 8.22 -20.64 6.77
C ASP A 54 9.11 -21.78 7.30
N GLY A 55 10.43 -21.62 7.31
CA GLY A 55 11.30 -22.45 8.15
C GLY A 55 12.72 -22.79 7.68
N SER A 56 13.14 -22.53 6.43
CA SER A 56 14.55 -22.82 6.05
C SER A 56 15.17 -21.99 4.94
N ARG A 57 14.36 -21.27 4.14
CA ARG A 57 14.87 -20.49 3.00
C ARG A 57 14.83 -19.01 3.35
N ARG A 58 15.96 -18.31 3.16
CA ARG A 58 15.97 -16.84 3.19
C ARG A 58 14.97 -16.35 2.16
N VAL A 59 13.89 -15.71 2.63
CA VAL A 59 12.89 -15.12 1.74
C VAL A 59 13.47 -13.82 1.21
N THR A 60 13.60 -13.73 -0.12
CA THR A 60 14.08 -12.52 -0.77
C THR A 60 12.93 -11.51 -0.82
N PRO A 61 13.14 -10.25 -0.40
CA PRO A 61 12.10 -9.25 -0.50
C PRO A 61 11.74 -8.98 -1.96
N GLU A 62 10.45 -8.77 -2.23
CA GLU A 62 9.98 -8.32 -3.55
C GLU A 62 10.54 -6.95 -3.86
N VAL A 63 10.57 -6.06 -2.86
CA VAL A 63 11.19 -4.74 -2.94
C VAL A 63 11.93 -4.42 -1.65
N ALA A 64 13.11 -3.83 -1.81
CA ALA A 64 13.94 -3.29 -0.74
C ALA A 64 14.34 -1.86 -1.10
N ILE A 65 14.01 -0.90 -0.24
CA ILE A 65 14.29 0.54 -0.42
C ILE A 65 15.30 0.96 0.64
N TYR A 66 16.38 1.62 0.21
CA TYR A 66 17.46 2.08 1.06
C TYR A 66 17.29 3.55 1.43
N ALA A 67 17.97 3.99 2.48
CA ALA A 67 17.90 5.35 3.00
C ALA A 67 18.24 6.44 1.95
N ASP A 68 19.16 6.12 1.05
CA ASP A 68 19.61 6.98 -0.04
C ASP A 68 18.68 6.99 -1.26
N GLY A 69 17.55 6.27 -1.20
CA GLY A 69 16.58 6.17 -2.28
C GLY A 69 16.94 5.12 -3.34
N ARG A 70 18.03 4.35 -3.17
CA ARG A 70 18.23 3.15 -4.00
C ARG A 70 17.08 2.17 -3.74
N VAL A 71 16.71 1.44 -4.78
CA VAL A 71 15.68 0.38 -4.73
C VAL A 71 16.21 -0.85 -5.41
N ALA A 72 15.95 -1.99 -4.80
CA ALA A 72 16.19 -3.30 -5.34
C ALA A 72 14.84 -4.04 -5.46
N VAL A 73 14.49 -4.50 -6.66
CA VAL A 73 13.25 -5.23 -6.95
C VAL A 73 13.58 -6.61 -7.50
N THR A 74 13.00 -7.64 -6.92
CA THR A 74 13.18 -9.02 -7.39
C THR A 74 12.35 -9.24 -8.67
N SER A 75 12.95 -9.85 -9.69
CA SER A 75 12.31 -10.02 -11.01
C SER A 75 11.18 -11.05 -10.98
N ASP A 76 11.38 -12.14 -10.26
CA ASP A 76 10.34 -13.12 -9.94
C ASP A 76 10.64 -13.81 -8.59
N ALA A 77 9.61 -14.29 -7.88
CA ALA A 77 9.74 -14.88 -6.55
C ALA A 77 10.64 -16.15 -6.47
N ARG A 78 10.97 -16.76 -7.60
CA ARG A 78 11.84 -17.94 -7.75
C ARG A 78 13.24 -17.58 -8.27
N SER A 79 13.43 -16.35 -8.75
CA SER A 79 14.66 -15.85 -9.35
C SER A 79 15.44 -15.00 -8.35
N SER A 80 16.76 -15.19 -8.34
CA SER A 80 17.67 -14.31 -7.60
C SER A 80 18.00 -13.03 -8.37
N ARG A 81 17.39 -12.81 -9.55
CA ARG A 81 17.68 -11.62 -10.37
C ARG A 81 16.98 -10.41 -9.77
N THR A 82 17.79 -9.43 -9.40
CA THR A 82 17.31 -8.15 -8.88
C THR A 82 17.57 -7.05 -9.90
N THR A 83 16.56 -6.22 -10.14
CA THR A 83 16.71 -4.97 -10.88
C THR A 83 16.86 -3.84 -9.87
N THR A 84 17.83 -2.96 -10.10
CA THR A 84 18.07 -1.82 -9.23
C THR A 84 17.72 -0.52 -9.93
N SER A 85 17.27 0.47 -9.17
CA SER A 85 16.94 1.82 -9.65
C SER A 85 17.16 2.83 -8.53
N GLN A 86 17.16 4.11 -8.89
CA GLN A 86 17.15 5.22 -7.95
C GLN A 86 15.76 5.87 -7.94
N ILE A 87 15.19 6.13 -6.76
CA ILE A 87 14.01 7.00 -6.62
C ILE A 87 14.50 8.45 -6.57
N PRO A 88 13.93 9.36 -7.37
CA PRO A 88 14.17 10.80 -7.23
C PRO A 88 13.79 11.29 -5.83
N LEU A 89 14.54 12.24 -5.27
CA LEU A 89 14.35 12.69 -3.88
C LEU A 89 12.92 13.17 -3.58
N GLU A 90 12.27 13.87 -4.51
CA GLU A 90 10.89 14.33 -4.35
C GLU A 90 9.89 13.17 -4.27
N GLN A 91 10.08 12.17 -5.13
CA GLN A 91 9.26 10.96 -5.12
C GLN A 91 9.52 10.14 -3.85
N TRP A 92 10.78 10.09 -3.39
CA TRP A 92 11.11 9.41 -2.15
C TRP A 92 10.45 10.05 -0.94
N ARG A 93 10.47 11.38 -0.84
CA ARG A 93 9.74 12.11 0.21
C ARG A 93 8.23 11.86 0.15
N SER A 94 7.67 11.79 -1.06
CA SER A 94 6.26 11.46 -1.27
C SER A 94 5.93 10.05 -0.75
N VAL A 95 6.78 9.06 -1.06
CA VAL A 95 6.66 7.68 -0.57
C VAL A 95 6.75 7.64 0.96
N GLN A 96 7.76 8.28 1.56
CA GLN A 96 7.91 8.35 3.02
C GLN A 96 6.68 8.99 3.68
N HIS A 97 6.17 10.08 3.12
CA HIS A 97 4.96 10.72 3.60
C HIS A 97 3.74 9.78 3.50
N GLN A 98 3.59 9.06 2.39
CA GLN A 98 2.50 8.08 2.24
C GLN A 98 2.58 6.96 3.28
N LEU A 99 3.76 6.34 3.46
CA LEU A 99 3.95 5.23 4.38
C LEU A 99 3.79 5.66 5.84
N PHE A 100 4.52 6.69 6.27
CA PHE A 100 4.69 7.00 7.68
C PHE A 100 3.75 8.08 8.20
N VAL A 101 3.36 9.04 7.36
CA VAL A 101 2.50 10.16 7.79
C VAL A 101 1.03 9.89 7.46
N LYS A 102 0.72 9.63 6.19
CA LYS A 102 -0.66 9.42 5.73
C LYS A 102 -1.22 8.11 6.23
N ASN A 103 -0.47 7.02 6.08
CA ASN A 103 -0.94 5.68 6.43
C ASN A 103 -0.45 5.21 7.79
N ARG A 104 0.36 6.00 8.51
CA ARG A 104 0.77 5.73 9.90
C ARG A 104 1.26 4.29 10.10
N LEU A 105 2.06 3.78 9.16
CA LEU A 105 2.45 2.37 9.12
C LEU A 105 3.02 1.87 10.46
N LEU A 106 3.78 2.71 11.17
CA LEU A 106 4.42 2.36 12.45
C LEU A 106 3.45 2.28 13.64
N ASP A 107 2.20 2.70 13.50
CA ASP A 107 1.22 2.74 14.59
C ASP A 107 0.42 1.44 14.71
N PHE A 108 0.63 0.48 13.80
CA PHE A 108 -0.09 -0.79 13.80
C PHE A 108 0.80 -1.94 14.23
N GLU A 109 0.25 -2.83 15.05
CA GLU A 109 0.91 -4.08 15.42
C GLU A 109 0.19 -5.26 14.78
N THR A 110 0.95 -6.27 14.33
CA THR A 110 0.39 -7.47 13.70
C THR A 110 -0.67 -8.13 14.58
N SER A 111 -0.40 -8.35 15.87
CA SER A 111 -1.33 -8.97 16.82
C SER A 111 -2.64 -8.18 16.96
N THR A 112 -2.53 -6.87 17.16
CA THR A 112 -3.70 -5.99 17.32
C THR A 112 -4.55 -5.95 16.04
N MET A 113 -3.91 -5.94 14.86
CA MET A 113 -4.61 -6.01 13.59
C MET A 113 -5.31 -7.36 13.39
N ASP A 114 -4.65 -8.46 13.72
CA ASP A 114 -5.22 -9.82 13.63
C ASP A 114 -6.44 -9.99 14.55
N ASP A 115 -6.37 -9.47 15.78
CA ASP A 115 -7.50 -9.48 16.72
C ASP A 115 -8.70 -8.70 16.14
N GLN A 116 -8.47 -7.50 15.61
CA GLN A 116 -9.54 -6.69 15.00
C GLN A 116 -10.14 -7.36 13.75
N ILE A 117 -9.30 -8.00 12.91
CA ILE A 117 -9.76 -8.78 11.75
C ILE A 117 -10.64 -9.93 12.22
N TYR A 118 -10.19 -10.67 13.25
CA TYR A 118 -10.91 -11.81 13.79
C TYR A 118 -12.27 -11.39 14.36
N GLU A 119 -12.30 -10.38 15.23
CA GLU A 119 -13.52 -9.85 15.83
C GLU A 119 -14.55 -9.42 14.77
N LEU A 120 -14.11 -8.65 13.77
CA LEU A 120 -15.01 -8.17 12.72
C LEU A 120 -15.53 -9.32 11.83
N ARG A 121 -14.70 -10.33 11.55
CA ARG A 121 -15.14 -11.54 10.82
C ARG A 121 -16.17 -12.33 11.62
N GLN A 122 -15.98 -12.49 12.93
CA GLN A 122 -16.95 -13.16 13.82
C GLN A 122 -18.28 -12.41 13.83
N GLN A 123 -18.25 -11.08 14.00
CA GLN A 123 -19.45 -10.24 13.95
C GLN A 123 -20.21 -10.39 12.62
N ARG A 124 -19.49 -10.51 11.50
CA ARG A 124 -20.06 -10.65 10.14
C ARG A 124 -20.31 -12.10 9.73
N ARG A 125 -20.08 -13.09 10.61
CA ARG A 125 -20.18 -14.53 10.32
C ARG A 125 -19.40 -14.96 9.08
N ARG A 126 -18.22 -14.36 8.87
CA ARG A 126 -17.32 -14.72 7.77
C ARG A 126 -16.30 -15.76 8.26
N PRO A 127 -15.87 -16.69 7.38
CA PRO A 127 -14.83 -17.65 7.75
C PRO A 127 -13.54 -16.93 8.12
N ALA A 128 -12.72 -17.59 8.95
CA ALA A 128 -11.37 -17.12 9.25
C ALA A 128 -10.53 -17.01 7.96
N PRO A 129 -9.47 -16.19 7.94
CA PRO A 129 -8.52 -16.18 6.83
C PRO A 129 -8.00 -17.60 6.58
N ASP A 130 -7.81 -17.96 5.31
CA ASP A 130 -7.14 -19.21 4.96
C ASP A 130 -5.70 -19.15 5.48
N ARG A 131 -5.33 -20.09 6.35
CA ARG A 131 -3.95 -20.20 6.88
C ARG A 131 -2.96 -20.57 5.79
N ASN A 132 -3.45 -21.07 4.65
CA ASN A 132 -2.67 -21.34 3.45
C ASN A 132 -2.74 -20.17 2.44
N ALA A 133 -3.11 -18.97 2.86
CA ALA A 133 -2.94 -17.80 2.01
C ALA A 133 -1.53 -17.21 2.14
N ASP A 134 -1.05 -16.58 1.06
CA ASP A 134 0.20 -15.81 1.08
C ASP A 134 0.13 -14.71 2.16
N VAL A 135 1.25 -14.49 2.83
CA VAL A 135 1.43 -13.44 3.84
C VAL A 135 2.20 -12.29 3.23
N THR A 136 1.63 -11.09 3.26
CA THR A 136 2.38 -9.86 3.01
C THR A 136 3.10 -9.48 4.30
N VAL A 137 4.42 -9.32 4.22
CA VAL A 137 5.26 -8.81 5.31
C VAL A 137 5.88 -7.50 4.87
N ILE A 138 5.63 -6.43 5.62
CA ILE A 138 6.29 -5.13 5.44
C ILE A 138 7.16 -4.88 6.65
N THR A 139 8.45 -4.65 6.42
CA THR A 139 9.43 -4.42 7.48
C THR A 139 10.03 -3.02 7.30
N VAL A 140 10.19 -2.30 8.41
CA VAL A 140 10.80 -0.97 8.47
C VAL A 140 11.97 -1.02 9.44
N HIS A 141 13.14 -0.64 8.96
CA HIS A 141 14.36 -0.53 9.75
C HIS A 141 14.87 0.92 9.76
N GLY A 142 15.14 1.43 10.94
CA GLY A 142 15.79 2.72 11.19
C GLY A 142 16.64 2.66 12.45
N THR A 143 17.32 3.74 12.79
CA THR A 143 18.26 3.78 13.94
C THR A 143 17.60 3.35 15.26
N ASN A 144 16.34 3.73 15.45
CA ASN A 144 15.58 3.47 16.68
C ASN A 144 14.27 2.72 16.43
N VAL A 145 14.11 2.16 15.24
CA VAL A 145 12.85 1.51 14.82
C VAL A 145 13.20 0.21 14.11
N ASP A 146 12.68 -0.89 14.63
CA ASP A 146 12.60 -2.16 13.93
C ASP A 146 11.15 -2.63 14.03
N HIS A 147 10.45 -2.62 12.90
CA HIS A 147 9.01 -2.77 12.87
C HIS A 147 8.59 -3.71 11.75
N GLU A 148 7.74 -4.68 12.07
CA GLU A 148 7.23 -5.68 11.12
C GLU A 148 5.70 -5.76 11.23
N ILE A 149 5.02 -5.62 10.09
CA ILE A 149 3.59 -5.91 9.96
C ILE A 149 3.41 -7.08 9.01
N ARG A 150 2.62 -8.06 9.46
CA ARG A 150 2.23 -9.23 8.68
C ARG A 150 0.72 -9.23 8.47
N CYS A 151 0.27 -9.61 7.27
CA CYS A 151 -1.15 -9.82 7.02
C CYS A 151 -1.38 -10.90 5.97
N HIS A 152 -2.24 -11.87 6.30
CA HIS A 152 -2.65 -12.92 5.37
C HIS A 152 -3.61 -12.37 4.31
N ALA A 153 -3.31 -12.67 3.03
CA ALA A 153 -4.10 -12.26 1.88
C ALA A 153 -4.51 -10.78 1.92
N LEU A 154 -3.56 -9.88 2.22
CA LEU A 154 -3.86 -8.48 2.57
C LEU A 154 -4.83 -7.79 1.61
N GLY A 155 -4.65 -7.93 0.28
CA GLY A 155 -5.56 -7.34 -0.70
C GLY A 155 -6.98 -7.92 -0.68
N LEU A 156 -7.12 -9.24 -0.48
CA LEU A 156 -8.44 -9.87 -0.32
C LEU A 156 -9.09 -9.45 1.00
N THR A 157 -8.29 -9.39 2.08
CA THR A 157 -8.76 -8.96 3.41
C THR A 157 -9.24 -7.51 3.38
N ALA A 158 -8.51 -6.61 2.71
CA ALA A 158 -8.90 -5.22 2.51
C ALA A 158 -10.20 -5.09 1.69
N THR A 159 -10.36 -5.90 0.64
CA THR A 159 -11.60 -5.94 -0.15
C THR A 159 -12.79 -6.45 0.67
N GLN A 160 -12.56 -7.44 1.53
CA GLN A 160 -13.62 -8.06 2.35
C GLN A 160 -14.02 -7.21 3.56
N LEU A 161 -13.09 -6.41 4.09
CA LEU A 161 -13.24 -5.59 5.29
C LEU A 161 -12.91 -4.11 4.98
N PRO A 162 -13.70 -3.45 4.12
CA PRO A 162 -13.44 -2.05 3.72
C PRO A 162 -13.51 -1.07 4.89
N ASP A 163 -14.28 -1.40 5.92
CA ASP A 163 -14.53 -0.52 7.07
C ASP A 163 -13.49 -0.67 8.18
N LEU A 164 -12.48 -1.54 8.02
CA LEU A 164 -11.46 -1.78 9.03
C LEU A 164 -10.21 -0.92 8.73
N PRO A 165 -10.00 0.22 9.42
CA PRO A 165 -9.02 1.20 8.98
C PRO A 165 -7.58 0.69 8.98
N CYS A 166 -7.19 -0.11 9.97
CA CYS A 166 -5.83 -0.66 10.05
C CYS A 166 -5.47 -1.47 8.79
N VAL A 167 -6.37 -2.34 8.33
CA VAL A 167 -6.19 -3.11 7.10
C VAL A 167 -6.10 -2.21 5.87
N GLN A 168 -6.96 -1.18 5.78
CA GLN A 168 -6.92 -0.25 4.65
C GLN A 168 -5.63 0.57 4.60
N HIS A 169 -5.11 1.02 5.75
CA HIS A 169 -3.85 1.74 5.83
C HIS A 169 -2.66 0.88 5.43
N VAL A 170 -2.59 -0.36 5.92
CA VAL A 170 -1.53 -1.31 5.55
C VAL A 170 -1.64 -1.71 4.08
N TYR A 171 -2.86 -1.92 3.56
CA TYR A 171 -3.08 -2.19 2.14
C TYR A 171 -2.65 -1.01 1.25
N ALA A 172 -2.93 0.23 1.64
CA ALA A 172 -2.45 1.42 0.93
C ALA A 172 -0.92 1.52 0.93
N CYS A 173 -0.24 1.06 1.99
CA CYS A 173 1.21 0.95 2.02
C CYS A 173 1.71 -0.13 1.04
N GLN A 174 1.05 -1.29 1.00
CA GLN A 174 1.36 -2.33 0.02
C GLN A 174 1.21 -1.81 -1.42
N GLU A 175 0.12 -1.11 -1.74
CA GLU A 175 -0.10 -0.53 -3.08
C GLU A 175 0.98 0.50 -3.44
N CYS A 176 1.38 1.35 -2.49
CA CYS A 176 2.49 2.30 -2.67
C CYS A 176 3.79 1.56 -3.04
N LEU A 177 4.15 0.52 -2.29
CA LEU A 177 5.37 -0.27 -2.53
C LEU A 177 5.28 -1.09 -3.84
N GLN A 178 4.11 -1.62 -4.18
CA GLN A 178 3.87 -2.30 -5.44
C GLN A 178 3.97 -1.34 -6.63
N ASN A 179 3.56 -0.08 -6.48
CA ASN A 179 3.76 0.91 -7.54
C ASN A 179 5.26 1.14 -7.83
N ILE A 180 6.09 1.19 -6.78
CA ILE A 180 7.55 1.27 -6.94
C ILE A 180 8.08 0.05 -7.70
N VAL A 181 7.62 -1.15 -7.37
CA VAL A 181 7.97 -2.38 -8.10
C VAL A 181 7.65 -2.24 -9.59
N LYS A 182 6.45 -1.75 -9.93
CA LYS A 182 6.05 -1.52 -11.33
C LYS A 182 6.97 -0.51 -12.02
N VAL A 183 7.23 0.63 -11.40
CA VAL A 183 8.11 1.67 -11.96
C VAL A 183 9.52 1.15 -12.21
N VAL A 184 10.10 0.41 -11.26
CA VAL A 184 11.43 -0.19 -11.44
C VAL A 184 11.44 -1.21 -12.58
N ARG A 185 10.41 -2.08 -12.67
CA ARG A 185 10.26 -3.04 -13.77
C ARG A 185 10.06 -2.37 -15.13
N ALA A 186 9.43 -1.19 -15.17
CA ALA A 186 9.28 -0.41 -16.38
C ALA A 186 10.60 0.20 -16.89
N GLY A 187 11.65 0.25 -16.05
CA GLY A 187 12.95 0.83 -16.38
C GLY A 187 13.37 1.96 -15.44
N GLY A 188 12.65 2.17 -14.34
CA GLY A 188 12.92 3.24 -13.37
C GLY A 188 12.10 4.50 -13.65
N TYR A 189 12.18 5.45 -12.71
CA TYR A 189 11.38 6.68 -12.75
C TYR A 189 11.67 7.53 -14.00
N GLU A 190 12.93 7.67 -14.40
CA GLU A 190 13.30 8.46 -15.57
C GLU A 190 12.65 7.92 -16.86
N GLN A 191 12.72 6.61 -17.08
CA GLN A 191 12.10 5.97 -18.24
C GLN A 191 10.57 6.14 -18.23
N VAL A 192 9.93 5.96 -17.07
CA VAL A 192 8.48 6.14 -16.93
C VAL A 192 8.07 7.58 -17.23
N GLU A 193 8.80 8.59 -16.75
CA GLU A 193 8.52 10.00 -17.02
C GLU A 193 8.70 10.35 -18.52
N GLN A 194 9.72 9.81 -19.18
CA GLN A 194 9.89 9.98 -20.64
C GLN A 194 8.71 9.38 -21.42
N THR A 195 8.27 8.18 -21.03
CA THR A 195 7.11 7.53 -21.64
C THR A 195 5.83 8.32 -21.37
N LEU A 196 5.63 8.81 -20.14
CA LEU A 196 4.50 9.65 -19.76
C LEU A 196 4.46 10.98 -20.51
N SER A 197 5.60 11.62 -20.77
CA SER A 197 5.66 12.83 -21.58
C SER A 197 5.08 12.58 -22.98
N THR A 198 5.52 11.52 -23.65
CA THR A 198 4.99 11.14 -24.99
C THR A 198 3.51 10.76 -24.94
N VAL A 199 3.11 10.01 -23.91
CA VAL A 199 1.72 9.60 -23.70
C VAL A 199 0.81 10.80 -23.47
N ASN A 200 1.20 11.73 -22.61
CA ASN A 200 0.40 12.89 -22.25
C ASN A 200 0.27 13.88 -23.40
N GLU A 201 1.31 14.05 -24.23
CA GLU A 201 1.18 14.80 -25.48
C GLU A 201 0.15 14.19 -26.43
N LYS A 202 0.15 12.86 -26.57
CA LYS A 202 -0.83 12.17 -27.42
C LYS A 202 -2.23 12.24 -26.80
N LEU A 203 -2.33 12.14 -25.48
CA LEU A 203 -3.57 12.22 -24.73
C LEU A 203 -4.23 13.58 -24.92
N GLU A 204 -3.50 14.68 -24.74
CA GLU A 204 -4.03 16.04 -24.92
C GLU A 204 -4.50 16.30 -26.37
N ARG A 205 -3.83 15.69 -27.37
CA ARG A 205 -4.26 15.79 -28.78
C ARG A 205 -5.53 15.00 -29.09
N GLN A 206 -5.72 13.83 -28.46
CA GLN A 206 -6.85 12.93 -28.76
C GLN A 206 -8.07 13.16 -27.86
N LEU A 207 -7.83 13.54 -26.60
CA LEU A 207 -8.82 13.79 -25.56
C LEU A 207 -8.43 15.09 -24.81
N PRO A 208 -8.64 16.27 -25.41
CA PRO A 208 -8.23 17.53 -24.81
C PRO A 208 -8.93 17.79 -23.48
N GLY A 209 -8.17 18.31 -22.51
CA GLY A 209 -8.68 18.63 -21.17
C GLY A 209 -8.77 17.43 -20.20
N THR A 210 -8.35 16.24 -20.64
CA THR A 210 -8.05 15.11 -19.75
C THR A 210 -6.84 15.43 -18.89
N ASN A 211 -6.87 15.07 -17.61
CA ASN A 211 -5.73 15.36 -16.72
C ASN A 211 -4.50 14.53 -17.15
N PRO A 212 -3.27 15.07 -17.12
CA PRO A 212 -2.06 14.32 -17.47
C PRO A 212 -1.91 13.07 -16.59
N LEU A 213 -1.55 11.93 -17.18
CA LEU A 213 -1.19 10.71 -16.47
C LEU A 213 0.13 10.88 -15.73
N SER A 214 0.25 10.16 -14.62
CA SER A 214 1.39 10.14 -13.72
C SER A 214 1.89 8.70 -13.50
N SER A 215 3.06 8.56 -12.88
CA SER A 215 3.60 7.24 -12.50
C SER A 215 2.74 6.50 -11.48
N GLN A 216 1.80 7.17 -10.80
CA GLN A 216 0.81 6.54 -9.92
C GLN A 216 -0.34 5.87 -10.70
N ASP A 217 -0.56 6.30 -11.94
CA ASP A 217 -1.57 5.70 -12.83
C ASP A 217 -1.04 4.40 -13.48
N LEU A 218 0.22 4.01 -13.26
CA LEU A 218 0.84 2.81 -13.81
C LEU A 218 0.27 1.55 -13.15
N ASN A 219 -0.54 0.81 -13.90
CA ASN A 219 -1.26 -0.34 -13.38
C ASN A 219 -0.61 -1.68 -13.72
N LEU A 220 -0.08 -1.82 -14.94
CA LEU A 220 0.53 -3.08 -15.40
C LEU A 220 1.85 -2.80 -16.11
N VAL A 221 2.82 -3.67 -15.85
CA VAL A 221 4.11 -3.74 -16.52
C VAL A 221 4.37 -5.19 -16.86
N ASP A 222 4.54 -5.48 -18.14
CA ASP A 222 4.98 -6.79 -18.63
C ASP A 222 6.21 -6.60 -19.52
N ALA A 223 7.20 -7.47 -19.36
CA ALA A 223 8.46 -7.39 -20.08
C ALA A 223 8.77 -8.75 -20.72
N ARG A 224 8.98 -8.73 -22.03
CA ARG A 224 9.28 -9.93 -22.80
C ARG A 224 10.79 -10.15 -22.91
N PRO A 225 11.24 -11.40 -23.13
CA PRO A 225 12.67 -11.71 -23.31
C PRO A 225 13.35 -10.99 -24.48
N ASP A 226 12.58 -10.57 -25.49
CA ASP A 226 13.08 -9.81 -26.65
C ASP A 226 13.31 -8.31 -26.36
N GLY A 227 13.10 -7.89 -25.11
CA GLY A 227 13.22 -6.50 -24.67
C GLY A 227 11.97 -5.67 -24.92
N THR A 228 10.90 -6.25 -25.48
CA THR A 228 9.61 -5.56 -25.60
C THR A 228 9.02 -5.35 -24.21
N LYS A 229 8.59 -4.12 -23.92
CA LYS A 229 7.82 -3.79 -22.71
C LYS A 229 6.41 -3.39 -23.07
N TYR A 230 5.47 -3.83 -22.24
CA TYR A 230 4.09 -3.40 -22.25
C TYR A 230 3.81 -2.66 -20.94
N LEU A 231 3.34 -1.42 -21.06
CA LEU A 231 2.95 -0.58 -19.94
C LEU A 231 1.47 -0.24 -20.10
N GLN A 232 0.72 -0.34 -19.01
CA GLN A 232 -0.67 0.08 -18.97
C GLN A 232 -0.84 1.12 -17.88
N PHE A 233 -1.32 2.29 -18.27
CA PHE A 233 -1.76 3.34 -17.37
C PHE A 233 -3.28 3.33 -17.32
N SER A 234 -3.88 3.44 -16.13
CA SER A 234 -5.34 3.46 -16.03
C SER A 234 -5.84 4.25 -14.84
N ARG A 235 -6.92 4.99 -15.07
CA ARG A 235 -7.79 5.55 -14.03
C ARG A 235 -9.10 4.80 -14.07
N LEU A 236 -9.13 3.66 -13.39
CA LEU A 236 -10.36 2.89 -13.24
C LEU A 236 -10.94 3.12 -11.84
N PRO A 237 -12.28 3.15 -11.71
CA PRO A 237 -12.94 3.14 -10.42
C PRO A 237 -12.41 1.98 -9.57
N GLY A 238 -11.76 2.30 -8.45
CA GLY A 238 -11.23 1.29 -7.52
C GLY A 238 -9.87 0.67 -7.88
N SER A 239 -9.12 1.18 -8.87
CA SER A 239 -7.82 0.58 -9.24
C SER A 239 -6.56 1.38 -8.86
N THR A 240 -6.63 2.48 -8.11
CA THR A 240 -5.42 3.25 -7.75
C THR A 240 -5.58 4.00 -6.45
N GLY A 241 -4.53 3.95 -5.61
CA GLY A 241 -4.37 4.60 -4.32
C GLY A 241 -4.28 6.14 -4.34
N THR A 242 -5.04 6.79 -5.21
CA THR A 242 -5.50 8.15 -4.93
C THR A 242 -6.70 8.05 -3.99
N ASN A 243 -6.78 8.95 -3.01
CA ASN A 243 -8.01 9.20 -2.24
C ASN A 243 -9.16 9.73 -3.14
N GLY A 244 -9.12 9.46 -4.45
CA GLY A 244 -10.08 9.88 -5.44
C GLY A 244 -11.31 8.99 -5.38
N THR A 245 -12.18 9.25 -4.41
CA THR A 245 -13.61 9.06 -4.63
C THR A 245 -13.95 9.53 -6.05
N LEU A 246 -14.71 8.73 -6.82
CA LEU A 246 -15.17 9.06 -8.19
C LEU A 246 -15.77 10.47 -8.34
N SER A 247 -16.18 11.04 -7.22
CA SER A 247 -16.64 12.41 -7.01
C SER A 247 -15.63 13.49 -7.41
N GLY A 248 -14.32 13.21 -7.40
CA GLY A 248 -13.26 14.19 -7.70
C GLY A 248 -12.73 14.15 -9.13
N LEU A 249 -13.02 13.09 -9.89
CA LEU A 249 -12.59 12.96 -11.28
C LEU A 249 -13.64 13.55 -12.22
N ARG A 250 -13.19 14.32 -13.22
CA ARG A 250 -14.07 14.78 -14.30
C ARG A 250 -14.67 13.55 -15.00
N PRO A 251 -15.90 13.63 -15.55
CA PRO A 251 -16.52 12.50 -16.25
C PRO A 251 -15.60 11.84 -17.29
N GLN A 252 -14.85 12.66 -18.04
CA GLN A 252 -13.85 12.23 -19.03
C GLN A 252 -12.62 11.49 -18.47
N ASP A 253 -12.36 11.58 -17.17
CA ASP A 253 -11.24 10.89 -16.50
C ASP A 253 -11.68 9.57 -15.83
N ARG A 254 -12.99 9.25 -15.82
CA ARG A 254 -13.53 8.11 -15.05
C ARG A 254 -13.22 6.75 -15.66
N PHE A 255 -13.02 6.71 -16.97
CA PHE A 255 -12.63 5.51 -17.70
C PHE A 255 -11.55 5.92 -18.70
N LEU A 256 -10.31 5.89 -18.25
CA LEU A 256 -9.16 6.10 -19.10
C LEU A 256 -8.19 4.95 -18.94
N MET A 257 -7.83 4.33 -20.06
CA MET A 257 -6.83 3.28 -20.14
C MET A 257 -5.91 3.58 -21.32
N VAL A 258 -4.62 3.68 -21.03
CA VAL A 258 -3.58 3.91 -22.04
C VAL A 258 -2.59 2.75 -22.02
N SER A 259 -2.51 2.05 -23.14
CA SER A 259 -1.56 0.96 -23.37
C SER A 259 -0.40 1.47 -24.20
N VAL A 260 0.82 1.17 -23.77
CA VAL A 260 2.06 1.53 -24.45
C VAL A 260 2.86 0.28 -24.71
N TYR A 261 3.29 0.08 -25.96
CA TYR A 261 4.29 -0.92 -26.32
C TYR A 261 5.61 -0.24 -26.67
N GLU A 262 6.65 -0.61 -25.93
CA GLU A 262 8.02 -0.19 -26.18
C GLU A 262 8.78 -1.34 -26.82
N ARG A 263 9.25 -1.17 -28.06
CA ARG A 263 10.09 -2.16 -28.75
C ARG A 263 11.46 -1.54 -29.06
N PRO A 264 12.56 -2.26 -28.84
CA PRO A 264 13.90 -1.75 -29.18
C PRO A 264 13.97 -1.27 -30.63
N GLY A 265 14.41 -0.01 -30.82
CA GLY A 265 14.58 0.59 -32.16
C GLY A 265 13.29 1.00 -32.88
N ARG A 266 12.12 1.00 -32.21
CA ARG A 266 10.85 1.46 -32.79
C ARG A 266 10.24 2.61 -31.97
N PRO A 267 9.46 3.50 -32.60
CA PRO A 267 8.69 4.50 -31.87
C PRO A 267 7.65 3.82 -30.95
N LEU A 268 7.25 4.53 -29.90
CA LEU A 268 6.23 4.06 -28.96
C LEU A 268 4.88 3.83 -29.66
N GLU A 269 4.34 2.62 -29.52
CA GLU A 269 2.99 2.30 -29.99
C GLU A 269 2.01 2.55 -28.84
N ILE A 270 1.25 3.63 -28.91
CA ILE A 270 0.32 4.07 -27.85
C ILE A 270 -1.12 3.87 -28.31
N SER A 271 -1.91 3.13 -27.53
CA SER A 271 -3.35 2.94 -27.71
C SER A 271 -4.09 3.55 -26.52
N ILE A 272 -5.10 4.39 -26.80
CA ILE A 272 -5.91 5.08 -25.80
C ILE A 272 -7.34 4.56 -25.92
N ILE A 273 -7.88 4.08 -24.80
CA ILE A 273 -9.28 3.69 -24.64
C ILE A 273 -9.85 4.58 -23.54
N GLY A 274 -10.78 5.45 -23.92
CA GLY A 274 -11.46 6.33 -22.97
C GLY A 274 -12.86 6.70 -23.43
N ASP A 275 -13.69 7.15 -22.50
CA ASP A 275 -15.05 7.57 -22.81
C ASP A 275 -15.05 8.96 -23.45
N THR A 276 -15.33 9.02 -24.74
CA THR A 276 -15.45 10.28 -25.50
C THR A 276 -16.81 10.95 -25.33
N ALA A 277 -17.78 10.32 -24.65
CA ALA A 277 -19.18 10.75 -24.64
C ALA A 277 -19.49 11.97 -23.76
N ALA A 278 -18.48 12.68 -23.26
CA ALA A 278 -18.65 13.85 -22.40
C ALA A 278 -18.44 15.20 -23.11
N GLN A 279 -18.37 15.22 -24.46
CA GLN A 279 -18.39 16.47 -25.25
C GLN A 279 -19.79 16.92 -25.59
#